data_AF-A0A193BR78-F1
#
_entry.id   AF-A0A193BR78-F1
#
_cell.length_a   1.000
_cell.length_b   1.000
_cell.length_c   1.000
_cell.angle_alpha   90.00
_cell.angle_beta   90.00
_cell.angle_gamma   90.00
#
_symmetry.space_group_name_H-M   'P 1'
#
loop_
_entity.id
_entity.type
_entity.pdbx_description
1 polymer ?
#
loop_
_entity_poly.entity_id
_entity_poly.type
_entity_poly.pdbx_seq_one_letter_code
_entity_poly.pdbx_strand_id
1 'polypeptide(L)'
;MTRKHVIVPPFRDLDPELELAERLLAQGNPWLDGVVAALPDEPAAADRLNRILAGTGAAPRLRRAGNGWRVVHVTSWPGCGDLVAGASGLAGLVAYGGWRRLKRCAVCAQAFCDRTSGCSRRWCSGHRPHAEPGTSGVH
;
A
#
# COMPACT_ATOMS: atom_id res chain seq x y z
N MET A 1 -12.89 26.40 -7.37
CA MET A 1 -12.50 25.10 -6.78
C MET A 1 -11.04 25.17 -6.38
N THR A 2 -10.76 25.32 -5.09
CA THR A 2 -9.40 25.39 -4.54
C THR A 2 -8.71 24.06 -4.85
N ARG A 3 -7.66 24.07 -5.68
CA ARG A 3 -6.74 22.93 -5.74
C ARG A 3 -6.20 22.77 -4.33
N LYS A 4 -6.75 21.83 -3.55
CA LYS A 4 -6.03 21.24 -2.42
C LYS A 4 -4.66 20.96 -2.99
N HIS A 5 -3.65 21.73 -2.57
CA HIS A 5 -2.28 21.38 -2.84
C HIS A 5 -2.19 19.97 -2.29
N VAL A 6 -2.11 18.98 -3.19
CA VAL A 6 -1.84 17.62 -2.81
C VAL A 6 -0.39 17.70 -2.36
N ILE A 7 -0.18 18.09 -1.11
CA ILE A 7 0.96 17.63 -0.34
C ILE A 7 0.78 16.14 -0.45
N VAL A 8 1.46 15.53 -1.42
CA VAL A 8 1.60 14.08 -1.48
C VAL A 8 2.18 13.78 -0.11
N PRO A 9 1.44 13.15 0.82
CA PRO A 9 2.06 12.74 2.05
C PRO A 9 3.21 11.88 1.60
N PRO A 10 4.46 12.17 2.01
CA PRO A 10 5.54 11.29 1.67
C PRO A 10 5.08 9.90 2.12
N PHE A 11 4.99 8.92 1.22
CA PHE A 11 4.33 7.63 1.51
C PHE A 11 4.91 6.93 2.75
N ARG A 12 6.08 7.38 3.21
CA ARG A 12 6.68 7.09 4.53
C ARG A 12 5.73 7.36 5.72
N ASP A 13 4.80 8.29 5.62
CA ASP A 13 3.86 8.61 6.69
C ASP A 13 2.79 7.52 6.87
N LEU A 14 2.66 6.62 5.88
CA LEU A 14 1.83 5.42 5.94
C LEU A 14 2.58 4.21 6.51
N ASP A 15 3.88 4.35 6.82
CA ASP A 15 4.67 3.25 7.36
C ASP A 15 4.49 3.14 8.89
N PRO A 16 4.53 1.90 9.42
CA PRO A 16 4.91 0.65 8.77
C PRO A 16 3.75 -0.12 8.10
N GLU A 17 2.51 0.35 8.16
CA GLU A 17 1.35 -0.37 7.61
C GLU A 17 1.49 -0.58 6.10
N LEU A 18 1.96 0.42 5.36
CA LEU A 18 2.17 0.28 3.93
C LEU A 18 3.33 -0.67 3.60
N GLU A 19 4.42 -0.65 4.36
CA GLU A 19 5.50 -1.65 4.25
C GLU A 19 4.98 -3.07 4.49
N LEU A 20 4.10 -3.24 5.48
CA LEU A 20 3.50 -4.53 5.76
C LEU A 20 2.55 -4.99 4.65
N ALA A 21 1.78 -4.06 4.07
CA ALA A 21 0.95 -4.34 2.91
C ALA A 21 1.78 -4.82 1.72
N GLU A 22 2.90 -4.14 1.42
CA GLU A 22 3.80 -4.54 0.34
C GLU A 22 4.43 -5.90 0.58
N ARG A 23 4.79 -6.21 1.83
CA ARG A 23 5.31 -7.52 2.22
C ARG A 23 4.26 -8.63 2.02
N LEU A 24 3.02 -8.40 2.44
CA LEU A 24 1.92 -9.34 2.28
C LEU A 24 1.58 -9.58 0.79
N LEU A 25 1.57 -8.51 -0.03
CA LEU A 25 1.43 -8.64 -1.48
C LEU A 25 2.61 -9.40 -2.10
N ALA A 26 3.83 -9.17 -1.64
CA ALA A 26 5.01 -9.91 -2.10
C ALA A 26 4.98 -11.40 -1.73
N GLN A 27 4.27 -11.75 -0.67
CA GLN A 27 4.03 -13.14 -0.25
C GLN A 27 2.80 -13.77 -0.93
N GLY A 28 2.11 -13.03 -1.81
CA GLY A 28 0.88 -13.51 -2.46
C GLY A 28 -0.29 -13.68 -1.50
N ASN A 29 -0.43 -12.80 -0.50
CA ASN A 29 -1.52 -12.88 0.45
C ASN A 29 -2.87 -12.80 -0.29
N PRO A 30 -3.73 -13.83 -0.21
CA PRO A 30 -4.90 -13.94 -1.07
C PRO A 30 -5.95 -12.85 -0.83
N TRP A 31 -6.02 -12.30 0.38
CA TRP A 31 -6.96 -11.24 0.72
C TRP A 31 -6.58 -9.92 0.04
N LEU A 32 -5.30 -9.51 0.16
CA LEU A 32 -4.82 -8.28 -0.48
C LEU A 32 -4.72 -8.43 -1.99
N ASP A 33 -4.29 -9.60 -2.49
CA ASP A 33 -4.30 -9.90 -3.92
C ASP A 33 -5.72 -9.86 -4.50
N GLY A 34 -6.71 -10.31 -3.73
CA GLY A 34 -8.12 -10.19 -4.08
C GLY A 34 -8.58 -8.75 -4.28
N VAL A 35 -8.06 -7.80 -3.48
CA VAL A 35 -8.34 -6.36 -3.67
C VAL A 35 -7.77 -5.89 -5.01
N VAL A 36 -6.51 -6.21 -5.31
CA VAL A 36 -5.87 -5.80 -6.58
C VAL A 36 -6.49 -6.49 -7.79
N ALA A 37 -6.98 -7.72 -7.63
CA ALA A 37 -7.67 -8.48 -8.68
C ALA A 37 -9.06 -7.94 -9.03
N ALA A 38 -9.69 -7.10 -8.20
CA ALA A 38 -10.95 -6.46 -8.55
C ALA A 38 -10.76 -5.33 -9.58
N LEU A 39 -9.56 -4.77 -9.68
CA LEU A 39 -9.32 -3.65 -10.60
C LEU A 39 -9.48 -4.10 -12.06
N PRO A 40 -10.09 -3.26 -12.94
CA PRO A 40 -10.35 -1.83 -12.74
C PRO A 40 -11.68 -1.46 -12.03
N ASP A 41 -12.42 -2.43 -11.48
CA ASP A 41 -13.64 -2.16 -10.70
C ASP A 41 -13.26 -1.64 -9.30
N GLU A 42 -13.10 -0.31 -9.20
CA GLU A 42 -12.75 0.39 -7.96
C GLU A 42 -13.79 0.19 -6.84
N PRO A 43 -15.12 0.26 -7.10
CA PRO A 43 -16.12 -0.12 -6.10
C PRO A 43 -15.94 -1.54 -5.55
N ALA A 44 -15.75 -2.54 -6.42
CA ALA A 44 -15.54 -3.92 -5.96
C ALA A 44 -14.23 -4.09 -5.16
N ALA A 45 -13.17 -3.35 -5.53
CA ALA A 45 -11.91 -3.34 -4.79
C ALA A 45 -12.09 -2.68 -3.41
N ALA A 46 -12.83 -1.58 -3.34
CA ALA A 46 -13.19 -0.90 -2.10
C ALA A 46 -13.98 -1.83 -1.17
N ASP A 47 -14.97 -2.54 -1.69
CA ASP A 47 -15.79 -3.49 -0.93
C ASP A 47 -14.96 -4.66 -0.39
N ARG A 48 -13.99 -5.17 -1.16
CA ARG A 48 -13.06 -6.21 -0.69
C ARG A 48 -12.19 -5.68 0.45
N LEU A 49 -11.62 -4.48 0.29
CA LEU A 49 -10.77 -3.88 1.30
C LEU A 49 -11.54 -3.57 2.59
N ASN A 50 -12.73 -3.00 2.47
CA ASN A 50 -13.61 -2.69 3.60
C ASN A 50 -14.04 -3.95 4.35
N ARG A 51 -14.28 -5.07 3.65
CA ARG A 51 -14.59 -6.35 4.30
C ARG A 51 -13.44 -6.89 5.15
N ILE A 52 -12.18 -6.70 4.72
CA ILE A 52 -11.01 -7.10 5.52
C ILE A 52 -10.97 -6.29 6.82
N LEU A 53 -11.18 -4.97 6.74
CA LEU A 53 -11.15 -4.08 7.89
C LEU A 53 -12.35 -4.29 8.83
N ALA A 54 -13.57 -4.38 8.29
CA ALA A 54 -14.78 -4.58 9.07
C ALA A 54 -14.82 -5.99 9.70
N GLY A 55 -14.46 -7.03 8.96
CA GLY A 55 -14.51 -8.42 9.40
C GLY A 55 -13.54 -8.76 10.54
N THR A 56 -12.55 -7.91 10.79
CA THR A 56 -11.57 -8.07 11.88
C THR A 56 -11.89 -7.19 13.10
N GLY A 57 -13.00 -6.44 13.07
CA GLY A 57 -13.33 -5.45 14.08
C GLY A 57 -12.25 -4.36 14.20
N ALA A 58 -11.60 -4.01 13.07
CA ALA A 58 -10.54 -3.03 13.05
C ALA A 58 -11.07 -1.67 13.52
N ALA A 59 -10.54 -1.17 14.63
CA ALA A 59 -10.92 0.13 15.18
C ALA A 59 -9.71 1.08 15.18
N PRO A 60 -9.87 2.35 14.77
CA PRO A 60 -8.81 3.32 14.84
C PRO A 60 -8.48 3.65 16.31
N ARG A 61 -7.19 3.73 16.63
CA ARG A 61 -6.66 4.13 17.93
C ARG A 61 -5.51 5.10 17.75
N LEU A 62 -5.38 6.06 18.67
CA LEU A 62 -4.19 6.89 18.74
C LEU A 62 -3.09 6.15 19.53
N ARG A 63 -1.90 6.11 18.96
CA ARG A 63 -0.70 5.56 19.60
C ARG A 63 0.44 6.56 19.48
N ARG A 64 1.25 6.66 20.52
CA ARG A 64 2.46 7.49 20.52
C ARG A 64 3.52 6.87 19.60
N ALA A 65 4.15 7.70 18.78
CA ALA A 65 5.21 7.29 17.87
C ALA A 65 6.29 8.37 17.78
N GLY A 66 7.49 8.04 18.26
CA GLY A 66 8.55 9.04 18.46
C GLY A 66 8.05 10.23 19.28
N ASN A 67 8.18 11.43 18.71
CA ASN A 67 7.75 12.68 19.33
C ASN A 67 6.30 13.08 18.99
N GLY A 68 5.54 12.22 18.32
CA GLY A 68 4.18 12.53 17.85
C GLY A 68 3.16 11.42 18.12
N TRP A 69 2.05 11.51 17.41
CA TRP A 69 0.93 10.58 17.48
C TRP A 69 0.61 10.03 16.10
N ARG A 70 0.07 8.83 16.07
CA ARG A 70 -0.40 8.20 14.84
C ARG A 70 -1.67 7.41 15.08
N VAL A 71 -2.49 7.33 14.04
CA VAL A 71 -3.62 6.40 14.02
C VAL A 71 -3.09 5.03 13.66
N VAL A 72 -3.40 4.04 14.49
CA VAL A 72 -3.19 2.61 14.22
C VAL A 72 -4.54 1.91 14.22
N HIS A 73 -4.69 0.90 13.38
CA HIS A 73 -5.88 0.04 13.42
C HIS A 73 -5.58 -1.20 14.26
N VAL A 74 -6.34 -1.38 15.32
CA VAL A 74 -6.23 -2.55 16.19
C VAL A 74 -7.36 -3.52 15.90
N THR A 75 -7.05 -4.82 15.91
CA THR A 75 -8.03 -5.90 15.78
C THR A 75 -8.44 -6.40 17.16
N SER A 76 -9.71 -6.83 17.29
CA SER A 76 -10.17 -7.52 18.49
C SER A 76 -9.87 -9.03 18.47
N TRP A 77 -9.35 -9.54 17.35
CA TRP A 77 -9.13 -10.96 17.08
C TRP A 77 -7.62 -11.27 17.00
N PRO A 78 -7.13 -12.27 17.76
CA PRO A 78 -5.76 -12.75 17.66
C PRO A 78 -5.42 -13.25 16.25
N GLY A 79 -4.18 -13.03 15.80
CA GLY A 79 -3.67 -13.58 14.54
C GLY A 79 -3.99 -12.78 13.26
N CYS A 80 -4.85 -11.76 13.31
CA CYS A 80 -5.16 -10.92 12.15
C CYS A 80 -4.43 -9.58 12.11
N GLY A 81 -3.57 -9.29 13.09
CA GLY A 81 -2.94 -7.97 13.27
C GLY A 81 -2.21 -7.48 12.01
N ASP A 82 -1.40 -8.35 11.39
CA ASP A 82 -0.62 -7.98 10.21
C ASP A 82 -1.50 -7.72 8.98
N LEU A 83 -2.54 -8.52 8.78
CA LEU A 83 -3.49 -8.32 7.69
C LEU A 83 -4.24 -6.99 7.86
N VAL A 84 -4.67 -6.66 9.07
CA VAL A 84 -5.38 -5.39 9.36
C VAL A 84 -4.47 -4.20 9.17
N ALA A 85 -3.23 -4.27 9.68
CA ALA A 85 -2.24 -3.23 9.46
C ALA A 85 -1.94 -3.06 7.96
N GLY A 86 -1.67 -4.15 7.22
CA GLY A 86 -1.47 -4.08 5.77
C GLY A 86 -2.67 -3.52 4.99
N ALA A 87 -3.88 -3.97 5.30
CA ALA A 87 -5.12 -3.44 4.71
C ALA A 87 -5.30 -1.94 5.00
N SER A 88 -4.98 -1.51 6.22
CA SER A 88 -5.00 -0.09 6.60
C SER A 88 -3.98 0.73 5.81
N GLY A 89 -2.79 0.17 5.56
CA GLY A 89 -1.77 0.76 4.69
C GLY A 89 -2.24 0.93 3.26
N LEU A 90 -2.90 -0.08 2.67
CA LEU A 90 -3.52 0.03 1.35
C LEU A 90 -4.63 1.08 1.31
N ALA A 91 -5.50 1.11 2.33
CA ALA A 91 -6.57 2.10 2.43
C ALA A 91 -6.00 3.53 2.45
N GLY A 92 -4.95 3.76 3.24
CA GLY A 92 -4.22 5.03 3.26
C GLY A 92 -3.61 5.37 1.89
N LEU A 93 -2.92 4.42 1.26
CA LEU A 93 -2.34 4.63 -0.08
C LEU A 93 -3.39 5.00 -1.11
N VAL A 94 -4.54 4.32 -1.12
CA VAL A 94 -5.65 4.58 -2.05
C VAL A 94 -6.29 5.94 -1.75
N ALA A 95 -6.53 6.27 -0.47
CA ALA A 95 -7.11 7.56 -0.09
C ALA A 95 -6.23 8.75 -0.52
N TYR A 96 -4.90 8.60 -0.44
CA TYR A 96 -3.98 9.67 -0.84
C TYR A 96 -3.61 9.67 -2.33
N GLY A 97 -3.37 8.48 -2.89
CA GLY A 97 -2.76 8.30 -4.20
C GLY A 97 -3.69 7.73 -5.27
N GLY A 98 -4.89 7.30 -4.90
CA GLY A 98 -5.88 6.64 -5.77
C GLY A 98 -5.56 5.18 -6.09
N TRP A 99 -6.55 4.44 -6.60
CA TRP A 99 -6.44 3.01 -6.95
C TRP A 99 -5.35 2.70 -7.98
N ARG A 100 -5.01 3.66 -8.85
CA ARG A 100 -3.90 3.55 -9.83
C ARG A 100 -2.54 3.18 -9.21
N ARG A 101 -2.40 3.33 -7.89
CA ARG A 101 -1.19 2.99 -7.12
C ARG A 101 -1.07 1.49 -6.85
N LEU A 102 -2.17 0.73 -6.91
CA LEU A 102 -2.18 -0.72 -6.82
C LEU A 102 -2.07 -1.29 -8.24
N LYS A 103 -1.00 -2.03 -8.50
CA LYS A 103 -0.65 -2.47 -9.85
C LYS A 103 -0.26 -3.93 -9.85
N ARG A 104 -0.23 -4.52 -11.06
CA ARG A 104 0.36 -5.84 -11.32
C ARG A 104 1.70 -5.67 -12.02
N CYS A 105 2.68 -6.46 -11.60
CA CYS A 105 3.99 -6.46 -12.21
C CYS A 105 3.89 -6.87 -13.68
N ALA A 106 4.53 -6.11 -14.57
CA ALA A 106 4.54 -6.40 -16.00
C ALA A 106 5.27 -7.69 -16.39
N VAL A 107 6.02 -8.31 -15.46
CA VAL A 107 6.80 -9.54 -15.70
C VAL A 107 6.12 -10.75 -15.08
N CYS A 108 5.75 -10.69 -13.78
CA CYS A 108 5.20 -11.85 -13.06
C CYS A 108 3.74 -11.70 -12.62
N ALA A 109 3.05 -10.63 -13.02
CA ALA A 109 1.67 -10.30 -12.64
C ALA A 109 1.39 -10.14 -11.12
N GLN A 110 2.42 -10.30 -10.26
CA GLN A 110 2.32 -10.08 -8.81
C GLN A 110 1.86 -8.66 -8.49
N ALA A 111 0.95 -8.55 -7.54
CA ALA A 111 0.47 -7.26 -7.08
C ALA A 111 1.57 -6.47 -6.35
N PHE A 112 1.56 -5.15 -6.49
CA PHE A 112 2.49 -4.25 -5.81
C PHE A 112 1.95 -2.83 -5.65
N CYS A 113 2.54 -2.08 -4.72
CA CYS A 113 2.27 -0.65 -4.51
C CYS A 113 3.27 0.24 -5.26
N ASP A 114 2.76 1.22 -6.00
CA ASP A 114 3.57 2.24 -6.67
C ASP A 114 3.73 3.50 -5.81
N ARG A 115 4.83 3.54 -5.05
CA ARG A 115 5.24 4.72 -4.25
C ARG A 115 5.99 5.79 -5.03
N THR A 116 6.20 5.67 -6.35
CA THR A 116 6.94 6.67 -7.13
C THR A 116 6.13 7.96 -7.26
N SER A 117 6.73 9.14 -7.21
CA SER A 117 5.98 10.41 -7.28
C SER A 117 5.04 10.46 -8.49
N GLY A 118 5.54 10.08 -9.67
CA GLY A 118 4.79 10.06 -10.93
C GLY A 118 3.87 8.87 -11.15
N CYS A 119 3.79 7.90 -10.22
CA CYS A 119 3.06 6.65 -10.41
C CYS A 119 3.47 5.91 -11.70
N SER A 120 4.79 5.86 -11.97
CA SER A 120 5.36 5.34 -13.22
C SER A 120 5.93 3.92 -13.09
N ARG A 121 5.99 3.35 -11.89
CA ARG A 121 6.54 2.02 -11.65
C ARG A 121 5.66 0.96 -12.33
N ARG A 122 6.30 0.01 -13.02
CA ARG A 122 5.65 -1.11 -13.73
C ARG A 122 5.99 -2.49 -13.18
N TRP A 123 6.91 -2.59 -12.22
CA TRP A 123 7.45 -3.86 -11.73
C TRP A 123 7.37 -3.97 -10.21
N CYS A 124 7.19 -5.18 -9.68
CA CYS A 124 7.32 -5.45 -8.25
C CYS A 124 8.77 -5.25 -7.77
N SER A 125 9.05 -5.42 -6.47
CA SER A 125 10.40 -5.23 -5.92
C SER A 125 11.41 -6.22 -6.50
N GLY A 126 11.00 -7.47 -6.72
CA GLY A 126 11.86 -8.52 -7.28
C GLY A 126 12.20 -8.34 -8.77
N HIS A 127 11.44 -7.54 -9.51
CA HIS A 127 11.67 -7.26 -10.94
C HIS A 127 12.02 -5.78 -11.19
N ARG A 128 12.31 -5.02 -10.12
CA ARG A 128 12.77 -3.64 -10.29
C ARG A 128 14.13 -3.70 -10.99
N PRO A 129 14.33 -3.02 -12.12
CA PRO A 129 15.65 -2.90 -12.71
C PRO A 129 16.59 -2.35 -11.65
N HIS A 130 17.62 -3.11 -11.29
CA HIS A 130 18.73 -2.54 -10.54
C HIS A 130 19.31 -1.45 -11.42
N ALA A 131 19.40 -0.22 -10.90
CA ALA A 131 20.26 0.75 -11.55
C ALA A 131 21.65 0.13 -11.53
N GLU A 132 22.18 -0.24 -12.70
CA GLU A 132 23.59 -0.60 -12.79
C GLU A 132 24.36 0.58 -12.19
N PRO A 133 25.31 0.35 -11.27
CA PRO A 133 26.19 1.42 -10.84
C PRO A 133 26.89 1.92 -12.10
N GLY A 134 26.50 3.12 -12.55
CA GLY A 134 26.96 3.68 -13.80
C GLY A 134 28.47 3.62 -13.87
N THR A 135 28.95 2.97 -14.93
CA THR A 135 30.26 3.27 -15.49
C THR A 135 30.32 4.78 -15.70
N SER A 136 30.99 5.48 -14.79
CA SER A 136 31.46 6.85 -15.04
C SER A 136 32.44 6.77 -16.20
N GLY A 137 31.90 6.91 -17.41
CA GLY A 137 32.67 7.16 -18.61
C GLY A 137 33.29 8.54 -18.48
N VAL A 138 34.61 8.53 -18.33
CA VAL A 138 35.51 9.65 -18.53
C VAL A 138 35.21 10.30 -19.88
N HIS A 139 34.92 11.60 -19.90
CA HIS A 139 35.32 12.56 -20.94
C HIS A 139 35.33 13.98 -20.36
#